data_AF-A0AAN8IPN5-F1
#
_entry.id   AF-A0AAN8IPN5-F1
#
_cell.length_a   1.000
_cell.length_b   1.000
_cell.length_c   1.000
_cell.angle_alpha   90.00
_cell.angle_beta   90.00
_cell.angle_gamma   90.00
#
_symmetry.space_group_name_H-M   'P 1'
#
loop_
_entity.id
_entity.type
_entity.pdbx_description
1 polymer ?
#
loop_
_entity_poly.entity_id
_entity_poly.type
_entity_poly.pdbx_seq_one_letter_code
_entity_poly.pdbx_strand_id
1 'polypeptide(L)'
;MDYEYIAKGTVWTNGKMKVVISQIQKTEKAGYYDQSNLKRFSDSYLVEMSVCLPDSAEYTAAAKQLRDFADQLLPLVEMEKVDYWRK
;
A
#
# COMPACT_ATOMS: atom_id res chain seq x y z
N MET A 1 -1.12 -14.01 18.48
CA MET A 1 -0.77 -13.11 17.36
C MET A 1 0.63 -13.50 16.95
N ASP A 2 0.82 -13.94 15.70
CA ASP A 2 2.11 -14.52 15.30
C ASP A 2 3.10 -13.46 14.81
N TYR A 3 2.60 -12.33 14.29
CA TYR A 3 3.41 -11.21 13.79
C TYR A 3 2.68 -9.88 13.95
N GLU A 4 3.45 -8.82 14.17
CA GLU A 4 2.98 -7.43 14.22
C GLU A 4 3.88 -6.55 13.36
N TYR A 5 3.27 -5.63 12.61
CA TYR A 5 3.97 -4.72 11.70
C TYR A 5 3.47 -3.28 11.87
N ILE A 6 4.37 -2.33 11.66
CA ILE A 6 4.07 -0.90 11.59
C ILE A 6 4.38 -0.42 10.17
N ALA A 7 3.39 0.22 9.55
CA ALA A 7 3.58 0.96 8.31
C ALA A 7 3.68 2.45 8.63
N LYS A 8 4.82 3.07 8.34
CA LYS A 8 5.02 4.52 8.50
C LYS A 8 5.24 5.15 7.15
N GLY A 9 4.48 6.18 6.82
CA GLY A 9 4.48 6.72 5.47
C GLY A 9 3.63 7.96 5.27
N THR A 10 3.43 8.29 4.00
CA THR A 10 2.62 9.42 3.55
C THR A 10 1.50 8.92 2.65
N VAL A 11 0.37 9.63 2.70
CA VAL A 11 -0.80 9.35 1.86
C VAL A 11 -1.08 10.58 1.01
N TRP A 12 -1.21 10.36 -0.30
CA TRP A 12 -1.71 11.35 -1.26
C TRP A 12 -3.07 10.93 -1.77
N THR A 13 -3.90 11.91 -2.12
CA THR A 13 -5.24 11.67 -2.65
C THR A 13 -5.44 12.40 -3.96
N ASN A 14 -6.13 11.75 -4.90
CA ASN A 14 -6.61 12.34 -6.15
C ASN A 14 -8.05 11.87 -6.36
N GLY A 15 -9.02 12.71 -5.98
CA GLY A 15 -10.42 12.31 -5.90
C GLY A 15 -10.61 11.15 -4.93
N LYS A 16 -11.13 10.02 -5.42
CA LYS A 16 -11.38 8.79 -4.61
C LYS A 16 -10.15 7.86 -4.53
N MET A 17 -9.10 8.14 -5.29
CA MET A 17 -7.87 7.34 -5.30
C MET A 17 -6.94 7.78 -4.19
N LYS A 18 -6.34 6.80 -3.50
CA LYS A 18 -5.31 6.96 -2.49
C LYS A 18 -4.01 6.34 -2.98
N VAL A 19 -2.92 7.07 -2.82
CA VAL A 19 -1.56 6.56 -3.02
C VAL A 19 -0.87 6.56 -1.67
N VAL A 20 -0.44 5.40 -1.19
CA VAL A 20 0.24 5.23 0.09
C VAL A 20 1.68 4.82 -0.20
N ILE A 21 2.64 5.58 0.34
CA ILE A 21 4.06 5.22 0.28
C ILE A 21 4.50 4.99 1.71
N SER A 22 4.87 3.75 2.06
CA SER A 22 5.15 3.36 3.44
C SER A 22 6.41 2.51 3.58
N GLN A 23 7.14 2.75 4.66
CA GLN A 23 8.22 1.89 5.12
C GLN A 23 7.64 0.91 6.14
N ILE A 24 7.78 -0.39 5.89
CA ILE A 24 7.27 -1.44 6.76
C ILE A 24 8.33 -1.81 7.80
N GLN A 25 7.93 -1.88 9.07
CA GLN A 25 8.75 -2.32 10.19
C GLN A 25 8.06 -3.48 10.90
N LYS A 26 8.82 -4.50 11.27
CA LYS A 26 8.36 -5.63 12.07
C LYS A 26 8.73 -5.40 13.53
N THR A 27 7.82 -5.69 14.46
CA THR A 27 8.16 -5.72 15.88
C THR A 27 8.86 -7.04 16.21
N GLU A 28 9.96 -6.97 16.97
CA GLU A 28 10.63 -8.17 17.47
C GLU A 28 9.92 -8.76 18.70
N LYS A 29 9.21 -7.91 19.46
CA LYS A 29 8.41 -8.29 20.62
C LYS A 29 7.01 -7.69 20.50
N ALA A 30 5.99 -8.53 20.55
CA ALA A 30 4.59 -8.10 20.45
C ALA A 30 4.23 -7.11 21.57
N GLY A 31 3.53 -6.03 21.21
CA GLY A 31 3.16 -4.96 22.15
C GLY A 31 4.27 -3.96 22.52
N TYR A 32 5.48 -4.10 21.96
CA TYR A 32 6.60 -3.16 22.16
C TYR A 32 6.91 -2.43 20.86
N TYR A 33 6.64 -1.12 20.83
CA TYR A 33 6.69 -0.28 19.62
C TYR A 33 7.75 0.83 19.67
N ASP A 34 8.66 0.79 20.62
CA ASP A 34 9.80 1.69 20.64
C ASP A 34 10.80 1.36 19.52
N GLN A 35 11.61 2.35 19.13
CA GLN A 35 12.52 2.18 17.97
C GLN A 35 13.54 1.04 18.13
N SER A 36 13.87 0.64 19.37
CA SER A 36 14.82 -0.46 19.58
C SER A 36 14.23 -1.84 19.26
N ASN A 37 12.90 -1.96 19.30
CA ASN A 37 12.17 -3.20 18.99
C ASN A 37 11.60 -3.22 17.55
N LEU A 38 11.83 -2.17 16.75
CA LEU A 38 11.33 -2.03 15.38
C LEU A 38 12.43 -2.25 14.36
N LYS A 39 12.33 -3.35 13.62
CA LYS A 39 13.25 -3.68 12.54
C LYS A 39 12.63 -3.39 11.18
N ARG A 40 13.38 -2.76 10.28
CA ARG A 40 12.94 -2.60 8.88
C ARG A 40 12.70 -3.95 8.22
N PHE A 41 11.57 -4.08 7.53
CA PHE A 41 11.27 -5.26 6.74
C PHE A 41 12.15 -5.32 5.48
N SER A 42 12.38 -4.16 4.84
CA SER A 42 13.29 -3.97 3.72
C SER A 42 13.80 -2.53 3.66
N ASP A 43 14.76 -2.26 2.77
CA ASP A 43 15.27 -0.90 2.50
C ASP A 43 14.40 -0.12 1.48
N SER A 44 13.41 -0.78 0.90
CA SER A 44 12.49 -0.19 -0.07
C SER A 44 11.21 0.32 0.60
N TYR A 45 10.54 1.27 -0.05
CA TYR A 45 9.18 1.64 0.31
C TYR A 45 8.18 0.75 -0.41
N LEU A 46 7.07 0.44 0.26
CA LEU A 46 5.89 -0.13 -0.35
C LEU A 46 5.01 0.99 -0.88
N VAL A 47 4.75 0.97 -2.19
CA VAL A 47 3.83 1.89 -2.87
C VAL A 47 2.53 1.15 -3.17
N GLU A 48 1.42 1.65 -2.63
CA GLU A 48 0.09 1.10 -2.85
C GLU A 48 -0.81 2.16 -3.49
N MET A 49 -1.59 1.75 -4.49
CA MET A 49 -2.69 2.54 -5.05
C MET A 49 -4.01 1.82 -4.83
N SER A 50 -4.99 2.51 -4.26
CA SER A 50 -6.31 1.94 -4.00
C SER A 50 -7.43 2.95 -4.16
N VAL A 51 -8.62 2.43 -4.47
CA VAL A 51 -9.89 3.18 -4.47
C VAL A 51 -10.86 2.40 -3.60
N CYS A 52 -11.59 3.10 -2.73
CA CYS A 52 -12.68 2.51 -1.95
C CYS A 52 -14.01 2.83 -2.64
N LEU A 53 -14.82 1.82 -2.88
CA LEU A 53 -16.13 1.94 -3.53
C LEU A 53 -17.21 1.34 -2.63
N PRO A 54 -18.45 1.87 -2.66
CA PRO A 54 -19.60 1.19 -2.08
C PRO A 54 -19.85 -0.16 -2.76
N ASP A 55 -20.40 -1.13 -2.04
CA ASP A 55 -20.67 -2.48 -2.56
C ASP A 55 -21.56 -2.52 -3.81
N SER A 56 -22.44 -1.52 -3.96
CA SER A 56 -23.35 -1.40 -5.11
C SER A 56 -22.72 -0.73 -6.33
N ALA A 57 -21.49 -0.21 -6.23
CA ALA A 57 -20.86 0.55 -7.29
C ALA A 57 -20.09 -0.36 -8.25
N GLU A 58 -20.18 -0.07 -9.55
CA GLU A 58 -19.41 -0.79 -10.57
C GLU A 58 -17.92 -0.42 -10.49
N TYR A 59 -17.05 -1.42 -10.36
CA TYR A 59 -15.61 -1.21 -10.18
C TYR A 59 -14.84 -0.90 -11.47
N THR A 60 -15.43 -1.17 -12.64
CA THR A 60 -14.75 -1.11 -13.95
C THR A 60 -14.14 0.28 -14.22
N ALA A 61 -14.90 1.35 -13.98
CA ALA A 61 -14.45 2.71 -14.19
C ALA A 61 -13.30 3.10 -13.25
N ALA A 62 -13.38 2.71 -11.97
CA ALA A 62 -12.32 2.96 -10.99
C ALA A 62 -11.04 2.17 -11.31
N ALA A 63 -11.19 0.92 -11.76
CA ALA A 63 -10.06 0.09 -12.19
C ALA A 63 -9.34 0.69 -13.40
N LYS A 64 -10.08 1.22 -14.39
CA LYS A 64 -9.49 1.94 -15.51
C LYS A 64 -8.74 3.19 -15.06
N GLN A 65 -9.35 4.00 -14.18
CA GLN A 65 -8.69 5.20 -13.65
C GLN A 65 -7.40 4.88 -12.89
N LEU A 66 -7.40 3.83 -12.08
CA LEU A 66 -6.19 3.34 -11.39
C LEU A 66 -5.11 2.94 -12.40
N ARG A 67 -5.46 2.22 -13.47
CA ARG A 67 -4.50 1.80 -14.49
C ARG A 67 -3.93 3.01 -15.25
N ASP A 68 -4.80 3.91 -15.69
CA ASP A 68 -4.39 5.12 -16.43
C ASP A 68 -3.42 5.99 -15.60
N PHE A 69 -3.62 6.09 -14.28
CA PHE A 69 -2.72 6.81 -13.39
C PHE A 69 -1.42 6.05 -13.14
N ALA A 70 -1.48 4.73 -12.97
CA ALA A 70 -0.30 3.88 -12.83
C ALA A 70 0.65 4.01 -14.04
N ASP A 71 0.11 4.03 -15.26
CA ASP A 71 0.91 4.18 -16.48
C ASP A 71 1.63 5.55 -16.55
N GLN A 72 1.07 6.60 -15.94
CA GLN A 72 1.71 7.92 -15.85
C GLN A 72 2.89 7.96 -14.87
N LEU A 73 3.02 6.97 -13.98
CA LEU A 73 4.13 6.91 -13.02
C LEU A 73 5.41 6.34 -13.62
N LEU A 74 5.37 5.80 -14.84
CA LEU A 74 6.57 5.32 -15.52
C LEU A 74 7.51 6.49 -15.89
N PRO A 75 8.84 6.32 -15.76
CA PRO A 75 9.55 5.13 -15.28
C PRO A 75 9.82 5.15 -13.76
N LEU A 76 9.27 6.11 -13.01
CA LEU A 76 9.58 6.30 -11.59
C LEU A 76 9.13 5.10 -10.75
N VAL A 77 7.92 4.60 -11.02
CA VAL A 77 7.34 3.44 -10.34
C VAL A 77 6.56 2.61 -11.34
N GLU A 78 6.87 1.32 -11.40
CA GLU A 78 6.06 0.34 -12.13
C GLU A 78 5.02 -0.25 -11.18
N MET A 79 3.75 -0.03 -11.48
CA MET A 79 2.63 -0.49 -10.65
C MET A 79 1.99 -1.73 -11.27
N GLU A 80 1.83 -2.77 -10.47
CA GLU A 80 1.19 -4.01 -10.87
C GLU A 80 -0.11 -4.26 -10.10
N LYS A 81 -1.10 -4.87 -10.76
CA LYS A 81 -2.28 -5.37 -10.05
C LYS A 81 -1.90 -6.64 -9.30
N VAL A 82 -1.93 -6.58 -7.97
CA VAL A 82 -1.64 -7.74 -7.11
C VAL A 82 -2.96 -8.41 -6.68
N ASP A 83 -3.15 -9.66 -7.07
CA ASP A 83 -4.26 -10.51 -6.61
C ASP A 83 -3.79 -11.38 -5.44
N TYR A 84 -3.98 -10.91 -4.20
CA TYR A 84 -3.48 -11.56 -2.97
C TYR A 84 -4.04 -12.96 -2.67
N TRP A 85 -5.09 -13.38 -3.37
CA TRP A 85 -5.81 -14.63 -3.13
C TRP A 85 -5.44 -15.76 -4.09
N ARG A 86 -4.57 -15.52 -5.08
CA ARG A 86 -4.04 -16.58 -5.93
C ARG A 86 -2.88 -17.26 -5.21
N LYS A 87 -3.12 -18.49 -4.73
CA LYS A 87 -2.08 -19.45 -4.35
C LYS A 87 -1.44 -20.06 -5.59
#